data_AF-A0A2A7SBJ0-F1
#
_entry.id   AF-A0A2A7SBJ0-F1
#
_cell.length_a   1.000
_cell.length_b   1.000
_cell.length_c   1.000
_cell.angle_alpha   90.00
_cell.angle_beta   90.00
_cell.angle_gamma   90.00
#
_symmetry.space_group_name_H-M   'P 1'
#
loop_
_entity.id
_entity.type
_entity.pdbx_description
1 polymer ?
#
loop_
_entity_poly.entity_id
_entity_poly.type
_entity_poly.pdbx_seq_one_letter_code
_entity_poly.pdbx_strand_id
1 'polypeptide(L)'
;MRGLDIRVAFVMAKLALITDPTREDLFFVLMDAQAQGWYDEQAGETLPVMFADEPMLREAWMLGAKSAEIDDEIASCDCCNDGTGDPCPLHD
;
A
#
# COMPACT_ATOMS: atom_id res chain seq x y z
N MET A 1 13.69 12.54 -1.82
CA MET A 1 13.63 11.46 -2.83
C MET A 1 12.48 10.55 -2.42
N ARG A 2 11.51 10.27 -3.30
CA ARG A 2 10.33 9.44 -2.97
C ARG A 2 10.76 8.06 -2.49
N GLY A 3 10.15 7.59 -1.39
CA GLY A 3 10.40 6.28 -0.78
C GLY A 3 11.72 6.13 0.00
N LEU A 4 12.56 7.18 0.12
CA LEU A 4 13.83 7.06 0.86
C LEU A 4 13.61 6.87 2.37
N ASP A 5 12.68 7.62 2.95
CA ASP A 5 12.28 7.52 4.35
C ASP A 5 11.76 6.12 4.70
N ILE A 6 10.84 5.59 3.88
CA ILE A 6 10.30 4.23 4.03
C ILE A 6 11.42 3.19 3.85
N ARG A 7 12.33 3.36 2.88
CA ARG A 7 13.47 2.45 2.67
C ARG A 7 14.42 2.44 3.85
N VAL A 8 14.69 3.59 4.46
CA VAL A 8 15.51 3.68 5.67
C VAL A 8 14.81 2.98 6.83
N ALA A 9 13.52 3.26 7.06
CA ALA A 9 12.74 2.61 8.10
C ALA A 9 12.72 1.08 7.94
N PHE A 10 12.60 0.58 6.70
CA PHE A 10 12.61 -0.84 6.38
C PHE A 10 13.92 -1.53 6.79
N VAL A 11 15.06 -0.91 6.47
CA VAL A 11 16.38 -1.44 6.86
C VAL A 11 16.51 -1.44 8.39
N MET A 12 16.09 -0.37 9.06
CA MET A 12 16.12 -0.29 10.53
C MET A 12 15.25 -1.36 11.18
N ALA A 13 14.04 -1.59 10.65
CA ALA A 13 13.14 -2.65 11.12
C ALA A 13 13.76 -4.05 10.96
N LYS A 14 14.38 -4.34 9.81
CA LYS A 14 15.09 -5.61 9.58
C LYS A 14 16.27 -5.80 10.53
N LEU A 15 17.01 -4.74 10.83
CA LEU A 15 18.09 -4.80 11.82
C LEU A 15 17.57 -5.05 13.23
N ALA A 16 16.48 -4.39 13.63
CA ALA A 16 15.89 -4.56 14.95
C ALA A 16 15.41 -6.00 15.20
N LEU A 17 14.90 -6.67 14.16
CA LEU A 17 14.50 -8.08 14.20
C LEU A 17 15.65 -9.06 14.52
N ILE A 18 16.90 -8.68 14.25
CA ILE A 18 18.08 -9.50 14.62
C ILE A 18 18.21 -9.60 16.14
N THR A 19 17.90 -8.51 16.85
CA THR A 19 18.02 -8.44 18.31
C THR A 19 16.73 -8.82 19.04
N ASP A 20 15.57 -8.59 18.40
CA ASP A 20 14.26 -8.92 18.93
C ASP A 20 13.32 -9.35 17.79
N PRO A 21 13.13 -10.67 17.57
CA PRO A 21 12.34 -11.18 16.46
C PRO A 21 10.82 -10.99 16.66
N THR A 22 10.38 -10.47 17.80
CA THR A 22 8.95 -10.23 18.09
C THR A 22 8.49 -8.82 17.72
N ARG A 23 9.40 -7.96 17.25
CA ARG A 23 9.05 -6.60 16.84
C ARG A 23 8.17 -6.58 15.60
N GLU A 24 7.22 -5.66 15.61
CA GLU A 24 6.25 -5.47 14.53
C GLU A 24 6.60 -4.31 13.59
N ASP A 25 7.73 -3.62 13.80
CA ASP A 25 8.12 -2.45 13.00
C ASP A 25 8.11 -2.73 11.49
N LEU A 26 8.54 -3.94 11.09
CA LEU A 26 8.56 -4.33 9.69
C LEU A 26 7.15 -4.35 9.10
N PHE A 27 6.15 -4.80 9.86
CA PHE A 27 4.75 -4.78 9.43
C PHE A 27 4.28 -3.34 9.18
N PHE A 28 4.56 -2.42 10.10
CA PHE A 28 4.17 -1.01 9.93
C PHE A 28 4.86 -0.35 8.74
N VAL A 29 6.14 -0.63 8.49
CA VAL A 29 6.84 -0.09 7.31
C VAL A 29 6.24 -0.62 6.00
N LEU A 30 5.77 -1.87 5.96
CA LEU A 30 5.07 -2.38 4.79
C LEU A 30 3.70 -1.71 4.61
N MET A 31 2.98 -1.40 5.69
CA MET A 31 1.75 -0.61 5.63
C MET A 31 2.02 0.81 5.11
N ASP A 32 3.13 1.44 5.49
CA ASP A 32 3.53 2.75 4.97
C ASP A 32 3.84 2.68 3.46
N ALA A 33 4.53 1.62 3.01
CA ALA A 33 4.79 1.39 1.58
C ALA A 33 3.49 1.18 0.80
N GLN A 34 2.53 0.44 1.37
CA GLN A 34 1.20 0.26 0.80
C GLN A 34 0.43 1.58 0.72
N ALA A 35 0.39 2.36 1.80
CA ALA A 35 -0.25 3.68 1.80
C ALA A 35 0.38 4.60 0.74
N GLN A 36 1.71 4.61 0.62
CA GLN A 36 2.39 5.37 -0.43
C GLN A 36 1.95 4.93 -1.84
N GLY A 37 1.76 3.62 -2.07
CA GLY A 37 1.24 3.10 -3.34
C GLY A 37 -0.16 3.58 -3.66
N TRP A 38 -1.04 3.60 -2.68
CA TRP A 38 -2.41 4.10 -2.83
C TRP A 38 -2.44 5.58 -3.22
N TYR A 39 -1.64 6.42 -2.54
CA TYR A 39 -1.53 7.85 -2.85
C TYR A 39 -0.86 8.10 -4.20
N ASP A 40 0.17 7.33 -4.53
CA ASP A 40 0.90 7.48 -5.80
C ASP A 40 0.00 7.15 -7.00
N GLU A 41 -0.84 6.11 -6.91
CA GLU A 41 -1.78 5.76 -7.99
C GLU A 41 -2.75 6.91 -8.29
N GLN A 42 -3.37 7.48 -7.26
CA GLN A 42 -4.24 8.67 -7.41
C GLN A 42 -3.51 9.90 -7.96
N ALA A 43 -2.21 10.02 -7.69
CA ALA A 43 -1.38 11.08 -8.22
C ALA A 43 -0.87 10.81 -9.65
N GLY A 44 -1.10 9.62 -10.21
CA GLY A 44 -0.56 9.19 -11.50
C GLY A 44 0.96 8.96 -11.46
N GLU A 45 1.49 8.61 -10.29
CA GLU A 45 2.90 8.46 -10.01
C GLU A 45 3.35 7.00 -10.12
N THR A 46 4.58 6.78 -10.61
CA THR A 46 5.12 5.42 -10.75
C THR A 46 5.84 4.93 -9.50
N LEU A 47 6.10 3.62 -9.41
CA LEU A 47 6.90 2.97 -8.36
C LEU A 47 8.17 3.78 -8.01
N PRO A 48 8.39 4.12 -6.72
CA PRO A 48 9.62 4.76 -6.29
C PRO A 48 10.87 3.91 -6.57
N VAL A 49 11.92 4.54 -7.09
CA VAL A 49 13.21 3.86 -7.36
C VAL A 49 13.79 3.17 -6.11
N MET A 50 13.51 3.71 -4.92
CA MET A 50 13.93 3.16 -3.63
C MET A 50 13.28 1.82 -3.28
N PHE A 51 12.19 1.45 -3.95
CA PHE A 51 11.49 0.17 -3.76
C PHE A 51 11.82 -0.83 -4.87
N ALA A 52 12.37 -0.38 -6.00
CA ALA A 52 12.50 -1.17 -7.22
C ALA A 52 13.30 -2.47 -7.03
N ASP A 53 14.33 -2.45 -6.18
CA ASP A 53 15.23 -3.57 -5.90
C ASP A 53 14.76 -4.45 -4.72
N GLU A 54 13.78 -4.00 -3.93
CA GLU A 54 13.31 -4.70 -2.73
C GLU A 54 11.90 -5.27 -2.95
N PRO A 55 11.76 -6.59 -3.11
CA PRO A 55 10.48 -7.22 -3.40
C PRO A 55 9.40 -6.88 -2.37
N MET A 56 9.71 -6.88 -1.08
CA MET A 56 8.72 -6.62 -0.02
C MET A 56 8.12 -5.22 -0.11
N LEU A 57 8.96 -4.20 -0.36
CA LEU A 57 8.49 -2.82 -0.49
C LEU A 57 7.74 -2.61 -1.81
N ARG A 58 8.24 -3.20 -2.90
CA ARG A 58 7.59 -3.14 -4.22
C ARG A 58 6.20 -3.78 -4.20
N GLU A 59 6.08 -4.97 -3.61
CA GLU A 59 4.83 -5.72 -3.53
C GLU A 59 3.82 -5.01 -2.63
N ALA A 60 4.25 -4.48 -1.49
CA ALA A 60 3.39 -3.67 -0.62
C ALA A 60 2.88 -2.41 -1.35
N TRP A 61 3.77 -1.69 -2.03
CA TRP A 61 3.39 -0.52 -2.84
C TRP A 61 2.38 -0.90 -3.95
N MET A 62 2.64 -1.98 -4.70
CA MET A 62 1.73 -2.46 -5.75
C MET A 62 0.36 -2.86 -5.19
N LEU A 63 0.31 -3.44 -3.99
CA LEU A 63 -0.94 -3.76 -3.32
C LEU A 63 -1.73 -2.48 -3.02
N GLY A 64 -1.06 -1.43 -2.58
CA GLY A 64 -1.67 -0.12 -2.32
C GLY A 64 -2.21 0.54 -3.57
N ALA A 65 -1.43 0.55 -4.65
CA ALA A 65 -1.86 1.09 -5.95
C ALA A 65 -3.09 0.35 -6.47
N LYS A 66 -3.08 -0.99 -6.42
CA LYS A 66 -4.25 -1.80 -6.79
C LYS A 66 -5.47 -1.52 -5.91
N SER A 67 -5.28 -1.28 -4.62
CA SER A 67 -6.38 -0.87 -3.73
C SER A 67 -6.99 0.46 -4.16
N ALA A 68 -6.19 1.43 -4.60
CA ALA A 68 -6.73 2.70 -5.12
C ALA A 68 -7.56 2.50 -6.39
N GLU A 69 -7.10 1.65 -7.33
CA GLU A 69 -7.88 1.30 -8.52
C GLU A 69 -9.24 0.68 -8.17
N ILE A 70 -9.27 -0.21 -7.18
CA ILE A 70 -10.51 -0.85 -6.69
C ILE A 70 -11.42 0.19 -6.02
N ASP A 71 -10.86 1.09 -5.20
CA ASP A 71 -11.62 2.14 -4.53
C ASP A 71 -12.27 3.07 -5.57
N ASP A 72 -11.54 3.44 -6.64
CA ASP A 72 -12.07 4.24 -7.74
C ASP A 72 -13.17 3.49 -8.52
N GLU A 73 -13.00 2.19 -8.75
CA GLU A 73 -14.02 1.34 -9.35
C GLU A 73 -15.31 1.33 -8.52
N ILE A 74 -15.19 1.08 -7.20
CA ILE A 74 -16.31 1.04 -6.27
C ILE A 74 -16.98 2.43 -6.17
N ALA A 75 -16.20 3.51 -6.10
CA ALA A 75 -16.72 4.88 -6.06
C ALA A 75 -17.49 5.25 -7.32
N SER A 76 -17.15 4.66 -8.47
CA SER A 76 -17.84 4.86 -9.74
C SER A 76 -19.04 3.93 -9.97
N CYS A 77 -19.26 2.95 -9.09
CA CYS A 77 -20.33 1.96 -9.24
C CYS A 77 -21.68 2.49 -8.74
N ASP A 78 -22.65 2.62 -9.63
CA ASP A 78 -24.02 3.03 -9.28
C ASP A 78 -24.68 2.09 -8.27
N CYS A 79 -24.39 0.78 -8.35
CA CYS A 79 -24.95 -0.21 -7.42
C CYS A 79 -24.33 -0.11 -6.02
N CYS A 80 -23.02 0.15 -5.91
CA CYS A 80 -22.38 0.39 -4.61
C CYS A 80 -22.89 1.67 -3.93
N ASN A 81 -23.34 2.64 -4.71
CA ASN A 81 -23.71 3.97 -4.25
C ASN A 81 -25.22 4.27 -4.39
N ASP A 82 -26.07 3.23 -4.41
CA ASP A 82 -27.52 3.36 -4.63
C ASP A 82 -28.30 3.90 -3.41
N GLY A 83 -27.65 4.00 -2.25
CA GLY A 83 -28.19 4.54 -1.01
C GLY A 83 -29.12 3.59 -0.24
N THR A 84 -29.28 2.35 -0.68
CA THR A 84 -30.12 1.33 0.00
C THR A 84 -29.41 0.71 1.20
N GLY A 85 -28.08 0.61 1.13
CA GLY A 85 -27.25 -0.13 2.09
C GLY A 85 -27.26 -1.64 1.87
N ASP A 86 -27.89 -2.12 0.79
CA ASP A 86 -27.83 -3.51 0.37
C ASP A 86 -26.47 -3.81 -0.29
N PRO A 87 -25.95 -5.06 -0.20
CA PRO A 87 -24.70 -5.44 -0.87
C PRO A 87 -24.78 -5.26 -2.40
N CYS A 88 -23.71 -4.73 -2.99
CA CYS A 88 -23.60 -4.60 -4.44
C CYS A 88 -23.56 -5.99 -5.09
N PRO A 89 -24.32 -6.26 -6.16
CA PRO A 89 -24.27 -7.55 -6.86
C PRO A 89 -23.04 -7.73 -7.76
N LEU A 90 -22.21 -6.68 -7.94
CA LEU A 90 -21.04 -6.68 -8.82
C LEU A 90 -19.71 -6.77 -8.05
N HIS A 91 -19.71 -6.40 -6.78
CA HIS A 91 -18.52 -6.31 -5.94
C HIS A 91 -18.81 -6.98 -4.59
N ASP A 92 -17.97 -7.94 -4.23
CA ASP A 92 -18.02 -8.69 -2.96
C ASP A 92 -17.07 -8.09 -1.90
#